data_AF-X1QH75-F1
#
_entry.id   AF-X1QH75-F1
#
_cell.length_a   1.000
_cell.length_b   1.000
_cell.length_c   1.000
_cell.angle_alpha   90.00
_cell.angle_beta   90.00
_cell.angle_gamma   90.00
#
_symmetry.space_group_name_H-M   'P 1'
#
loop_
_entity.id
_entity.type
_entity.pdbx_description
1 polymer ?
#
loop_
_entity_poly.entity_id
_entity_poly.type
_entity_poly.pdbx_seq_one_letter_code
_entity_poly.pdbx_strand_id
1 'polypeptide(L)'
;MQKEKLAKQAKNKPLQKLGALHRLHKGLINIMPLQTGGILTDAAKEALIEFGDGYSVCDFCLGSLCNITNPPVREFVHELLPQFLGCEVATITHGAREAKFMVMHSLAKPGDSIIVD
;
A
#
# COMPACT_ATOMS: atom_id res chain seq x y z
N MET A 1 -28.01 -17.83 15.30
CA MET A 1 -27.13 -16.79 15.88
C MET A 1 -26.26 -16.00 14.89
N GLN A 2 -25.46 -16.60 13.97
CA GLN A 2 -24.67 -15.81 12.99
C GLN A 2 -25.54 -15.14 11.89
N LYS A 3 -26.55 -15.84 11.38
CA LYS A 3 -27.49 -15.29 10.36
C LYS A 3 -28.32 -14.11 10.89
N GLU A 4 -28.67 -14.09 12.17
CA GLU A 4 -29.37 -12.97 12.80
C GLU A 4 -28.46 -11.76 13.05
N LYS A 5 -27.17 -11.97 13.33
CA LYS A 5 -26.18 -10.88 13.44
C LYS A 5 -25.95 -10.18 12.09
N LEU A 6 -25.87 -10.95 11.01
CA LEU A 6 -25.76 -10.42 9.64
C LEU A 6 -27.02 -9.64 9.22
N ALA A 7 -28.21 -10.14 9.55
CA ALA A 7 -29.47 -9.44 9.29
C ALA A 7 -29.65 -8.15 10.13
N LYS A 8 -29.08 -8.09 11.34
CA LYS A 8 -29.12 -6.88 12.20
C LYS A 8 -28.14 -5.79 11.76
N GLN A 9 -27.01 -6.18 11.14
CA GLN A 9 -26.06 -5.23 10.53
C GLN A 9 -26.69 -4.42 9.39
N ALA A 10 -27.65 -5.00 8.67
CA ALA A 10 -28.34 -4.38 7.54
C ALA A 10 -29.20 -3.15 7.90
N LYS A 11 -29.36 -2.76 9.18
CA LYS A 11 -30.12 -1.55 9.59
C LYS A 11 -29.25 -0.34 9.98
N ASN A 12 -27.93 -0.48 9.99
CA ASN A 12 -27.04 0.61 10.40
C ASN A 12 -26.71 1.50 9.18
N LYS A 13 -27.30 2.69 9.11
CA LYS A 13 -27.12 3.66 8.01
C LYS A 13 -25.63 3.96 7.70
N PRO A 14 -24.75 4.24 8.68
CA PRO A 14 -23.31 4.32 8.45
C PRO A 14 -22.69 3.09 7.78
N LEU A 15 -23.02 1.87 8.24
CA LEU A 15 -22.48 0.63 7.66
C LEU A 15 -22.98 0.40 6.22
N GLN A 16 -24.23 0.77 5.93
CA GLN A 16 -24.76 0.70 4.57
C GLN A 16 -23.98 1.62 3.60
N LYS A 17 -23.57 2.81 4.05
CA LYS A 17 -22.72 3.71 3.25
C LYS A 17 -21.35 3.09 2.94
N LEU A 18 -20.77 2.37 3.91
CA LEU A 18 -19.47 1.70 3.74
C LEU A 18 -19.58 0.42 2.88
N GLY A 19 -20.74 -0.24 2.85
CA GLY A 19 -20.96 -1.43 2.02
C GLY A 19 -21.25 -1.14 0.54
N ALA A 20 -21.57 0.11 0.19
CA ALA A 20 -21.94 0.52 -1.17
C ALA A 20 -20.96 1.57 -1.75
N LEU A 21 -19.67 1.43 -1.43
CA LEU A 21 -18.63 2.32 -1.93
C LEU A 21 -18.52 2.20 -3.45
N HIS A 22 -18.65 3.33 -4.13
CA HIS A 22 -18.45 3.43 -5.57
C HIS A 22 -17.67 4.71 -5.87
N ARG A 23 -16.76 4.63 -6.83
CA ARG A 23 -16.00 5.80 -7.28
C ARG A 23 -16.89 6.62 -8.21
N LEU A 24 -17.39 7.76 -7.74
CA LEU A 24 -18.28 8.66 -8.50
C LEU A 24 -17.73 9.04 -9.87
N HIS A 25 -16.42 9.24 -9.98
CA HIS A 25 -15.75 9.67 -11.21
C HIS A 25 -15.27 8.51 -12.09
N LYS A 26 -15.72 7.26 -11.84
CA LYS A 26 -15.32 6.11 -12.66
C LYS A 26 -15.82 6.31 -14.10
N GLY A 27 -14.92 6.15 -15.07
CA GLY A 27 -15.23 6.32 -16.50
C GLY A 27 -15.09 7.76 -17.02
N LEU A 28 -14.77 8.73 -16.16
CA LEU A 28 -14.43 10.09 -16.58
C LEU A 28 -12.92 10.21 -16.86
N ILE A 29 -12.55 11.23 -17.66
CA ILE A 29 -11.14 11.59 -17.86
C ILE A 29 -10.61 12.17 -16.55
N ASN A 30 -9.58 11.55 -15.99
CA ASN A 30 -8.93 12.02 -14.77
C ASN A 30 -7.76 12.95 -15.10
N ILE A 31 -7.90 14.23 -14.75
CA ILE A 31 -6.86 15.26 -14.92
C ILE A 31 -6.11 15.59 -13.62
N MET A 32 -6.43 14.94 -12.51
CA MET A 32 -5.80 15.20 -11.22
C MET A 32 -4.37 14.62 -11.20
N PRO A 33 -3.30 15.45 -11.15
CA PRO A 33 -1.93 14.96 -11.34
C PRO A 33 -1.50 13.92 -10.30
N LEU A 34 -2.03 14.02 -9.08
CA LEU A 34 -1.75 13.07 -7.99
C LEU A 34 -2.36 11.68 -8.20
N GLN A 35 -3.35 11.55 -9.08
CA GLN A 35 -4.08 10.30 -9.26
C GLN A 35 -3.70 9.56 -10.55
N THR A 36 -3.20 10.26 -11.57
CA THR A 36 -2.90 9.68 -12.88
C THR A 36 -1.76 8.67 -12.82
N GLY A 37 -0.70 8.96 -12.05
CA GLY A 37 0.40 8.03 -11.80
C GLY A 37 0.02 6.81 -10.95
N GLY A 38 -1.15 6.81 -10.31
CA GLY A 38 -1.65 5.72 -9.46
C GLY A 38 -2.66 4.80 -10.14
N ILE A 39 -2.85 4.91 -11.46
CA ILE A 39 -3.76 4.03 -12.20
C ILE A 39 -3.10 2.66 -12.35
N LEU A 40 -3.71 1.63 -11.75
CA LEU A 40 -3.22 0.26 -11.83
C LEU A 40 -3.29 -0.28 -13.27
N THR A 41 -2.23 -1.00 -13.67
CA THR A 41 -2.24 -1.86 -14.85
C THR A 41 -3.17 -3.05 -14.64
N ASP A 42 -3.55 -3.76 -15.70
CA ASP A 42 -4.44 -4.92 -15.57
C ASP A 42 -3.79 -6.05 -14.77
N ALA A 43 -2.51 -6.33 -14.98
CA ALA A 43 -1.74 -7.27 -14.17
C ALA A 43 -1.71 -6.90 -12.67
N ALA A 44 -1.59 -5.60 -12.34
CA ALA A 44 -1.61 -5.16 -10.95
C ALA A 44 -3.01 -5.31 -10.32
N LYS A 45 -4.08 -5.16 -11.09
CA LYS A 45 -5.46 -5.43 -10.60
C LYS A 45 -5.66 -6.91 -10.32
N GLU A 46 -5.18 -7.79 -11.20
CA GLU A 46 -5.24 -9.24 -11.00
C GLU A 46 -4.48 -9.66 -9.75
N ALA A 47 -3.25 -9.18 -9.58
CA ALA A 47 -2.46 -9.44 -8.37
C ALA A 47 -3.15 -8.92 -7.11
N LEU A 48 -3.78 -7.73 -7.17
CA LEU A 48 -4.52 -7.18 -6.03
C LEU A 48 -5.75 -8.03 -5.66
N ILE A 49 -6.43 -8.63 -6.64
CA ILE A 49 -7.56 -9.53 -6.38
C ILE A 49 -7.08 -10.83 -5.76
N GLU A 50 -5.97 -11.39 -6.26
CA GLU A 50 -5.40 -12.65 -5.78
C GLU A 50 -4.84 -12.54 -4.36
N PHE A 51 -4.07 -11.47 -4.08
CA PHE A 51 -3.37 -11.27 -2.80
C PHE A 51 -4.08 -10.25 -1.89
N GLY A 52 -5.33 -9.88 -2.18
CA GLY A 52 -6.03 -8.77 -1.51
C GLY A 52 -6.48 -9.07 -0.08
N ASP A 53 -6.49 -10.33 0.32
CA ASP A 53 -7.02 -10.76 1.60
C ASP A 53 -5.96 -10.78 2.72
N GLY A 54 -6.31 -10.16 3.85
CA GLY A 54 -5.60 -10.29 5.12
C GLY A 54 -4.09 -10.02 5.04
N TYR A 55 -3.32 -10.90 5.65
CA TYR A 55 -1.86 -10.88 5.60
C TYR A 55 -1.37 -11.45 4.26
N SER A 56 -1.58 -10.68 3.19
CA SER A 56 -1.49 -11.05 1.76
C SER A 56 -0.44 -12.08 1.34
N VAL A 57 0.75 -12.06 1.94
CA VAL A 57 1.87 -12.95 1.58
C VAL A 57 2.52 -13.61 2.81
N CYS A 58 1.87 -13.57 3.97
CA CYS A 58 2.48 -14.03 5.21
C CYS A 58 2.66 -15.53 5.30
N ASP A 59 1.99 -16.33 4.47
CA ASP A 59 2.25 -17.77 4.36
C ASP A 59 3.72 -18.07 4.00
N PHE A 60 4.41 -17.09 3.41
CA PHE A 60 5.81 -17.17 2.98
C PHE A 60 6.75 -16.31 3.82
N CYS A 61 6.23 -15.61 4.84
CA CYS A 61 7.00 -14.65 5.62
C CYS A 61 7.73 -15.34 6.78
N LEU A 62 9.06 -15.24 6.80
CA LEU A 62 9.91 -15.70 7.91
C LEU A 62 10.22 -14.58 8.93
N GLY A 63 9.39 -13.53 8.98
CA GLY A 63 9.54 -12.38 9.87
C GLY A 63 10.02 -11.09 9.19
N SER A 64 10.26 -11.10 7.87
CA SER A 64 10.56 -9.90 7.09
C SER A 64 9.94 -9.98 5.70
N LEU A 65 9.08 -9.00 5.37
CA LEU A 65 8.40 -8.89 4.07
C LEU A 65 9.40 -8.80 2.92
N CYS A 66 10.47 -8.02 3.08
CA CYS A 66 11.48 -7.81 2.04
C CYS A 66 12.32 -9.06 1.75
N ASN A 67 12.27 -10.08 2.60
CA ASN A 67 13.02 -11.32 2.41
C ASN A 67 12.18 -12.45 1.79
N ILE A 68 10.92 -12.20 1.46
CA ILE A 68 10.04 -13.22 0.86
C ILE A 68 10.52 -13.51 -0.56
N THR A 69 10.85 -14.78 -0.85
CA THR A 69 11.34 -15.23 -2.16
C THR A 69 10.23 -15.76 -3.07
N ASN A 70 9.09 -16.14 -2.50
CA ASN A 70 7.90 -16.54 -3.24
C ASN A 70 6.67 -15.92 -2.56
N PRO A 71 5.97 -14.95 -3.16
CA PRO A 71 6.29 -14.26 -4.43
C PRO A 71 7.65 -13.54 -4.40
N PRO A 72 8.25 -13.14 -5.54
CA PRO A 72 9.63 -12.64 -5.63
C PRO A 72 9.81 -11.20 -5.09
N VAL A 73 9.36 -10.95 -3.86
CA VAL A 73 9.48 -9.65 -3.18
C VAL A 73 10.94 -9.31 -2.91
N ARG A 74 11.76 -10.30 -2.53
CA ARG A 74 13.18 -10.10 -2.25
C ARG A 74 13.94 -9.61 -3.48
N GLU A 75 13.75 -10.25 -4.63
CA GLU A 75 14.37 -9.86 -5.89
C GLU A 75 13.92 -8.44 -6.27
N PHE A 76 12.62 -8.16 -6.16
CA PHE A 76 12.09 -6.82 -6.41
C PHE A 76 12.76 -5.76 -5.51
N VAL A 77 12.83 -5.98 -4.20
CA VAL A 77 13.32 -5.00 -3.23
C VAL A 77 14.84 -4.82 -3.26
N HIS A 78 15.59 -5.92 -3.36
CA HIS A 78 17.04 -5.89 -3.17
C HIS A 78 17.82 -5.86 -4.49
N GLU A 79 17.19 -6.13 -5.63
CA GLU A 79 17.87 -6.23 -6.92
C GLU A 79 17.26 -5.24 -7.92
N LEU A 80 15.95 -5.30 -8.18
CA LEU A 80 15.31 -4.47 -9.21
C LEU A 80 15.14 -3.00 -8.79
N LEU A 81 14.65 -2.74 -7.57
CA LEU A 81 14.39 -1.37 -7.10
C LEU A 81 15.66 -0.51 -7.00
N PRO A 82 16.78 -0.97 -6.39
CA PRO A 82 18.00 -0.16 -6.31
C PRO A 82 18.54 0.20 -7.70
N GLN A 83 18.54 -0.77 -8.62
CA GLN A 83 18.96 -0.55 -10.00
C GLN A 83 18.07 0.48 -10.70
N PHE A 84 16.76 0.38 -10.55
CA PHE A 84 15.81 1.32 -11.14
C PHE A 84 15.98 2.74 -10.59
N LEU A 85 16.23 2.88 -9.29
CA LEU A 85 16.40 4.17 -8.62
C LEU A 85 17.81 4.76 -8.77
N GLY A 86 18.79 3.97 -9.23
CA GLY A 86 20.19 4.37 -9.30
C GLY A 86 20.83 4.56 -7.91
N CYS A 87 20.45 3.73 -6.93
CA CYS A 87 20.97 3.77 -5.57
C CYS A 87 21.53 2.41 -5.11
N GLU A 88 22.25 2.39 -3.99
CA GLU A 88 22.85 1.17 -3.44
C GLU A 88 21.83 0.28 -2.70
N VAL A 89 20.90 0.91 -1.98
CA VAL A 89 19.90 0.22 -1.15
C VAL A 89 18.54 0.88 -1.35
N ALA A 90 17.49 0.06 -1.44
CA ALA A 90 16.10 0.49 -1.46
C ALA A 90 15.30 -0.23 -0.36
N THR A 91 14.24 0.41 0.13
CA THR A 91 13.27 -0.22 1.04
C THR A 91 11.86 0.25 0.71
N ILE A 92 10.87 -0.60 0.96
CA ILE A 92 9.45 -0.27 0.78
C ILE A 92 8.94 0.43 2.05
N THR A 93 8.09 1.44 1.87
CA THR A 93 7.37 2.12 2.95
C THR A 93 5.88 2.23 2.60
N HIS A 94 5.05 2.68 3.54
CA HIS A 94 3.62 2.93 3.28
C HIS A 94 3.35 4.23 2.49
N GLY A 95 4.40 4.97 2.13
CA GLY A 95 4.28 6.25 1.45
C GLY A 95 5.51 7.14 1.64
N ALA A 96 5.54 8.23 0.87
CA ALA A 96 6.63 9.21 0.92
C ALA A 96 6.73 9.93 2.28
N ARG A 97 5.61 10.10 2.99
CA ARG A 97 5.59 10.77 4.30
C ARG A 97 6.26 9.90 5.36
N GLU A 98 5.94 8.62 5.37
CA GLU A 98 6.54 7.61 6.24
C GLU A 98 8.02 7.42 5.91
N ALA A 99 8.41 7.47 4.63
CA ALA A 99 9.81 7.43 4.23
C ALA A 99 10.61 8.64 4.78
N LYS A 100 10.06 9.85 4.64
CA LYS A 100 10.68 11.07 5.22
C LYS A 100 10.78 10.96 6.74
N PHE A 101 9.72 10.51 7.40
CA PHE A 101 9.71 10.31 8.84
C PHE A 101 10.77 9.30 9.27
N MET A 102 10.87 8.15 8.59
CA MET A 102 11.88 7.13 8.86
C MET A 102 13.29 7.73 8.84
N VAL A 103 13.63 8.49 7.79
CA VAL A 103 14.96 9.12 7.66
C VAL A 103 15.20 10.15 8.78
N MET A 104 14.25 11.06 9.01
CA MET A 104 14.38 12.07 10.06
C MET A 104 14.51 11.45 11.44
N HIS A 105 13.70 10.44 11.73
CA HIS A 105 13.69 9.76 13.03
C HIS A 105 14.96 8.93 13.26
N SER A 106 15.55 8.35 12.20
CA SER A 106 16.78 7.57 12.30
C SER A 106 18.04 8.42 12.40
N LEU A 107 18.04 9.64 11.85
CA LEU A 107 19.25 10.47 11.72
C LEU A 107 19.25 11.72 12.61
N ALA A 108 18.11 12.29 12.93
CA ALA A 108 18.00 13.55 13.69
C ALA A 108 17.52 13.33 15.13
N LYS A 109 17.70 14.35 15.96
CA LYS A 109 17.21 14.43 17.34
C LYS A 109 16.19 15.56 17.50
N PRO A 110 15.31 15.50 18.51
CA PRO A 110 14.44 16.62 18.83
C PRO A 110 15.25 17.92 19.03
N GLY A 111 14.92 18.96 18.27
CA GLY A 111 15.62 20.25 18.29
C GLY A 111 16.59 20.48 17.12
N ASP A 112 16.92 19.44 16.35
CA ASP A 112 17.72 19.60 15.14
C ASP A 112 16.96 20.37 14.05
N SER A 113 17.70 21.04 13.17
CA SER A 113 17.15 21.77 12.02
C SER A 113 17.20 20.90 10.76
N ILE A 114 16.10 20.83 10.03
CA ILE A 114 16.03 20.21 8.70
C ILE A 114 15.90 21.33 7.66
N ILE A 115 16.86 21.41 6.74
CA ILE A 115 16.82 22.36 5.62
C ILE A 115 16.23 21.65 4.41
N VAL A 116 15.23 22.27 3.79
CA VAL A 116 14.54 21.79 2.59
C VAL A 116 14.44 22.94 1.58
N ASP A 117 14.30 22.60 0.30
CA ASP A 117 14.08 23.55 -0.80
C ASP A 117 12.61 23.98 -0.95
#